data_AF-A0A5R8VJT2-F1
#
_entry.id   AF-A0A5R8VJT2-F1
#
_cell.length_a   1.000
_cell.length_b   1.000
_cell.length_c   1.000
_cell.angle_alpha   90.00
_cell.angle_beta   90.00
_cell.angle_gamma   90.00
#
_symmetry.space_group_name_H-M   'P 1'
#
loop_
_entity.id
_entity.type
_entity.pdbx_description
1 polymer ?
#
loop_
_entity_poly.entity_id
_entity_poly.type
_entity_poly.pdbx_seq_one_letter_code
_entity_poly.pdbx_strand_id
1 'polypeptide(L)'
;MALIFIPPPADGIPAVMAKDGITKAPSGKDVTRFNRGVVYTREGTSNAVVTHRTWANVLANFRNQQRAESRQDVDALIHRTLQMVGTAGTRPMIVPDLAMDAATFADAVSATLNDGNVRALRKFLAAAKNAYLQGETEEQRSTALDRIAAVAVEAVIVGDIASVKLAMDALSNLYEGYLLTPGRIQGKQGAQANWLAIIQRVMAVGAAAVRNGQYEALPTIVLRSIGDSVYSYRSWIRHAITEASRAGLLVRSDETEKGGNLIAMSAALLRHTPDLRPDMQIADDGESGEAFLDSLCQFDFLWCCLSLASNEDASSSAAYYPSCAAYHQYRITPALHLVENKPEARAQIFGDISSQKIADSILEVIEMAKGQSWNYGGWWGGRREIDPAGWTMRNATIEDSANRF
;
A
#
# COMPACT_ATOMS: atom_id res chain seq x y z
N MET A 1 -52.07 26.20 21.60
CA MET A 1 -51.31 25.08 22.19
C MET A 1 -50.24 24.70 21.19
N ALA A 2 -48.96 24.89 21.51
CA ALA A 2 -47.86 24.55 20.61
C ALA A 2 -47.33 23.15 20.99
N LEU A 3 -47.41 22.20 20.07
CA LEU A 3 -46.78 20.89 20.21
C LEU A 3 -45.35 21.00 19.67
N ILE A 4 -44.34 20.84 20.52
CA ILE A 4 -42.94 20.77 20.09
C ILE A 4 -42.56 19.30 20.02
N PHE A 5 -42.33 18.79 18.82
CA PHE A 5 -41.80 17.46 18.59
C PHE A 5 -40.29 17.55 18.37
N ILE A 6 -39.53 16.82 19.18
CA ILE A 6 -38.09 16.67 19.01
C ILE A 6 -37.87 15.26 18.47
N PRO A 7 -37.48 15.09 17.19
CA PRO A 7 -37.15 13.77 16.68
C PRO A 7 -35.90 13.23 17.41
N PRO A 8 -35.77 11.89 17.53
CA PRO A 8 -34.53 11.31 18.00
C PRO A 8 -33.35 11.75 17.12
N PRO A 9 -32.18 12.05 17.71
CA PRO A 9 -30.94 12.30 16.98
C PRO A 9 -30.61 11.18 15.97
N ALA A 10 -29.89 11.53 14.91
CA ALA A 10 -29.58 10.61 13.81
C ALA A 10 -28.77 9.38 14.26
N ASP A 11 -27.94 9.54 15.29
CA ASP A 11 -27.12 8.49 15.92
C ASP A 11 -27.93 7.54 16.84
N GLY A 12 -29.23 7.77 16.99
CA GLY A 12 -30.12 6.96 17.83
C GLY A 12 -29.93 7.17 19.33
N ILE A 13 -28.99 8.02 19.74
CA ILE A 13 -28.70 8.32 21.15
C ILE A 13 -29.78 9.26 21.70
N PRO A 14 -30.27 9.07 22.94
CA PRO A 14 -31.34 9.90 23.46
C PRO A 14 -30.91 11.36 23.62
N ALA A 15 -31.74 12.28 23.14
CA ALA A 15 -31.49 13.71 23.28
C ALA A 15 -31.51 14.15 24.76
N VAL A 16 -30.43 14.77 25.19
CA VAL A 16 -30.28 15.33 26.54
C VAL A 16 -30.61 16.82 26.51
N MET A 17 -31.36 17.31 27.49
CA MET A 17 -31.68 18.74 27.58
C MET A 17 -30.41 19.56 27.83
N ALA A 18 -30.08 20.47 26.91
CA ALA A 18 -28.88 21.30 27.01
C ALA A 18 -28.99 22.45 28.03
N LYS A 19 -30.22 22.88 28.36
CA LYS A 19 -30.54 23.98 29.28
C LYS A 19 -31.81 23.68 30.08
N ASP A 20 -32.01 24.40 31.17
CA ASP A 20 -33.25 24.35 31.94
C ASP A 20 -34.39 25.03 31.18
N GLY A 21 -35.56 24.39 31.17
CA GLY A 21 -36.79 24.93 30.59
C GLY A 21 -37.66 25.52 31.68
N ILE A 22 -37.61 26.84 31.86
CA ILE A 22 -38.39 27.56 32.89
C ILE A 22 -39.61 28.20 32.24
N THR A 23 -40.78 28.03 32.86
CA THR A 23 -42.04 28.64 32.44
C THR A 23 -42.69 29.38 33.61
N LYS A 24 -43.45 30.45 33.35
CA LYS A 24 -44.21 31.14 34.40
C LYS A 24 -45.54 30.43 34.66
N ALA A 25 -45.81 30.14 35.92
CA ALA A 25 -47.13 29.69 36.35
C ALA A 25 -48.16 30.84 36.26
N PRO A 26 -49.48 30.54 36.27
CA PRO A 26 -50.53 31.56 36.36
C PRO A 26 -50.38 32.51 37.57
N SER A 27 -49.69 32.05 38.63
CA SER A 27 -49.34 32.83 39.82
C SER A 27 -48.09 33.72 39.68
N GLY A 28 -47.48 33.78 38.49
CA GLY A 28 -46.29 34.58 38.20
C GLY A 28 -44.95 33.97 38.66
N LYS A 29 -44.98 32.85 39.39
CA LYS A 29 -43.78 32.13 39.86
C LYS A 29 -43.13 31.33 38.72
N ASP A 30 -41.81 31.34 38.68
CA ASP A 30 -41.02 30.50 37.77
C ASP A 30 -41.13 29.02 38.17
N VAL A 31 -41.48 28.18 37.21
CA VAL A 31 -41.60 26.73 37.35
C VAL A 31 -40.73 26.06 36.30
N THR A 32 -39.75 25.31 36.77
CA THR A 32 -38.89 24.48 35.92
C THR A 32 -39.68 23.27 35.42
N ARG A 33 -39.79 23.15 34.09
CA ARG A 33 -40.44 22.03 33.39
C ARG A 33 -39.46 21.01 32.86
N PHE A 34 -38.24 21.43 32.54
CA PHE A 34 -37.16 20.58 32.08
C PHE A 34 -35.86 20.98 32.76
N ASN A 35 -35.03 20.00 33.09
CA ASN A 35 -33.74 20.19 33.73
C ASN A 35 -32.63 19.86 32.74
N ARG A 36 -31.56 20.66 32.76
CA ARG A 36 -30.33 20.39 32.01
C ARG A 36 -29.75 19.03 32.40
N GLY A 37 -29.25 18.30 31.42
CA GLY A 37 -28.64 16.98 31.62
C GLY A 37 -29.64 15.83 31.74
N VAL A 38 -30.95 16.09 31.69
CA VAL A 38 -31.99 15.07 31.88
C VAL A 38 -32.59 14.65 30.54
N VAL A 39 -32.76 13.33 30.39
CA VAL A 39 -33.52 12.74 29.29
C VAL A 39 -34.98 12.57 29.73
N TYR A 40 -35.90 13.06 28.90
CA TYR A 40 -37.33 12.90 29.10
C TYR A 40 -37.88 11.88 28.11
N THR A 41 -38.86 11.11 28.56
CA THR A 41 -39.64 10.21 27.71
C THR A 41 -41.12 10.49 27.92
N ARG A 42 -41.96 10.03 26.98
CA ARG A 42 -43.41 10.23 27.05
C ARG A 42 -44.06 9.03 27.71
N GLU A 43 -44.76 9.25 28.81
CA GLU A 43 -45.63 8.27 29.44
C GLU A 43 -47.08 8.75 29.32
N GLY A 44 -47.82 8.19 28.37
CA GLY A 44 -49.20 8.62 28.07
C GLY A 44 -49.28 10.08 27.58
N THR A 45 -49.92 10.94 28.37
CA THR A 45 -50.11 12.37 28.06
C THR A 45 -49.09 13.29 28.74
N SER A 46 -48.17 12.76 29.56
CA SER A 46 -47.15 13.56 30.25
C SER A 46 -45.73 13.21 29.82
N ASN A 47 -44.84 14.18 29.96
CA ASN A 47 -43.40 13.97 29.87
C ASN A 47 -42.89 13.57 31.25
N ALA A 48 -42.19 12.45 31.34
CA ALA A 48 -41.59 11.94 32.56
C ALA A 48 -40.06 11.83 32.38
N VAL A 49 -39.33 11.95 33.49
CA VAL A 49 -37.89 11.69 33.50
C VAL A 49 -37.66 10.21 33.22
N VAL A 50 -36.66 9.89 32.40
CA VAL A 50 -36.29 8.50 32.14
C VAL A 50 -35.86 7.82 33.44
N THR A 51 -36.42 6.65 33.71
CA THR A 51 -36.11 5.81 34.86
C THR A 51 -35.60 4.45 34.38
N HIS A 52 -35.13 3.62 35.31
CA HIS A 52 -34.71 2.24 35.01
C HIS A 52 -35.74 1.48 34.17
N ARG A 53 -37.04 1.68 34.44
CA ARG A 53 -38.15 1.02 33.72
C ARG A 53 -38.27 1.46 32.26
N THR A 54 -37.98 2.73 31.95
CA THR A 54 -38.23 3.30 30.61
C THR A 54 -37.01 3.29 29.70
N TRP A 55 -35.81 3.03 30.26
CA TRP A 55 -34.56 2.94 29.49
C TRP A 55 -34.63 1.95 28.32
N ALA A 56 -35.31 0.82 28.50
CA ALA A 56 -35.45 -0.18 27.43
C ALA A 56 -36.14 0.38 26.18
N ASN A 57 -37.16 1.24 26.36
CA ASN A 57 -37.90 1.86 25.27
C ASN A 57 -37.11 3.03 24.66
N VAL A 58 -36.44 3.81 25.50
CA VAL A 58 -35.61 4.96 25.08
C VAL A 58 -34.45 4.50 24.18
N LEU A 59 -33.85 3.35 24.49
CA LEU A 59 -32.75 2.77 23.72
C LEU A 59 -33.22 1.86 22.57
N ALA A 60 -34.54 1.71 22.36
CA ALA A 60 -35.05 0.81 21.32
C ALA A 60 -34.59 1.22 19.92
N ASN A 61 -34.56 2.53 19.63
CA ASN A 61 -34.10 3.05 18.34
C ASN A 61 -32.62 2.77 18.10
N PHE A 62 -31.76 3.10 19.08
CA PHE A 62 -30.34 2.75 19.04
C PHE A 62 -30.11 1.25 18.85
N ARG A 63 -30.80 0.41 19.64
CA ARG A 63 -30.69 -1.06 19.51
C ARG A 63 -31.18 -1.57 18.17
N ASN A 64 -32.20 -0.95 17.58
CA ASN A 64 -32.69 -1.32 16.25
C ASN A 64 -31.72 -0.90 15.14
N GLN A 65 -31.08 0.27 15.26
CA GLN A 65 -30.01 0.69 14.34
C GLN A 65 -28.80 -0.24 14.46
N GLN A 66 -28.32 -0.52 15.68
CA GLN A 66 -27.24 -1.48 15.91
C GLN A 66 -27.59 -2.88 15.39
N ARG A 67 -28.84 -3.35 15.58
CA ARG A 67 -29.30 -4.60 14.98
C ARG A 67 -29.39 -4.56 13.46
N ALA A 68 -29.71 -3.41 12.86
CA ALA A 68 -29.75 -3.24 11.41
C ALA A 68 -28.33 -3.26 10.81
N GLU A 69 -27.38 -2.56 11.45
CA GLU A 69 -25.95 -2.61 11.13
C GLU A 69 -25.41 -4.04 11.29
N SER A 70 -25.63 -4.69 12.44
CA SER A 70 -25.26 -6.09 12.64
C SER A 70 -25.98 -7.05 11.69
N ARG A 71 -27.21 -6.75 11.26
CA ARG A 71 -27.90 -7.55 10.23
C ARG A 71 -27.27 -7.37 8.86
N GLN A 72 -26.79 -6.18 8.53
CA GLN A 72 -26.04 -5.96 7.29
C GLN A 72 -24.73 -6.75 7.31
N ASP A 73 -24.05 -6.82 8.45
CA ASP A 73 -22.86 -7.65 8.64
C ASP A 73 -23.18 -9.15 8.57
N VAL A 74 -24.30 -9.57 9.18
CA VAL A 74 -24.78 -10.96 9.13
C VAL A 74 -25.25 -11.34 7.73
N ASP A 75 -25.94 -10.47 7.00
CA ASP A 75 -26.36 -10.69 5.62
C ASP A 75 -25.15 -10.72 4.69
N ALA A 76 -24.12 -9.90 4.94
CA ALA A 76 -22.83 -9.99 4.25
C ALA A 76 -22.13 -11.32 4.54
N LEU A 77 -22.13 -11.77 5.80
CA LEU A 77 -21.63 -13.10 6.19
C LEU A 77 -22.44 -14.23 5.56
N ILE A 78 -23.77 -14.15 5.52
CA ILE A 78 -24.65 -15.15 4.89
C ILE A 78 -24.39 -15.19 3.40
N HIS A 79 -24.33 -14.05 2.71
CA HIS A 79 -23.97 -13.99 1.29
C HIS A 79 -22.58 -14.57 1.04
N ARG A 80 -21.60 -14.28 1.89
CA ARG A 80 -20.26 -14.88 1.83
C ARG A 80 -20.32 -16.39 2.03
N THR A 81 -21.10 -16.87 3.01
CA THR A 81 -21.28 -18.30 3.29
C THR A 81 -22.00 -19.03 2.16
N LEU A 82 -23.00 -18.41 1.53
CA LEU A 82 -23.68 -18.94 0.35
C LEU A 82 -22.75 -18.99 -0.87
N GLN A 83 -21.82 -18.04 -1.01
CA GLN A 83 -20.75 -18.11 -2.03
C GLN A 83 -19.77 -19.26 -1.75
N MET A 84 -19.48 -19.56 -0.48
CA MET A 84 -18.62 -20.69 -0.08
C MET A 84 -19.30 -22.06 -0.25
N VAL A 85 -20.62 -22.15 -0.03
CA VAL A 85 -21.39 -23.41 -0.04
C VAL A 85 -22.01 -23.74 -1.39
N GLY A 86 -22.18 -22.75 -2.29
CA GLY A 86 -22.86 -22.91 -3.59
C GLY A 86 -22.18 -23.84 -4.61
N THR A 87 -21.04 -24.46 -4.30
CA THR A 87 -20.43 -25.52 -5.12
C THR A 87 -20.60 -26.87 -4.44
N ALA A 88 -21.64 -27.60 -4.84
CA ALA A 88 -21.92 -28.94 -4.34
C ALA A 88 -20.70 -29.86 -4.57
N GLY A 89 -20.09 -30.32 -3.49
CA GLY A 89 -19.06 -31.36 -3.47
C GLY A 89 -17.64 -30.93 -3.06
N THR A 90 -17.36 -29.63 -2.98
CA THR A 90 -16.03 -29.09 -2.65
C THR A 90 -15.97 -28.57 -1.23
N ARG A 91 -14.81 -28.70 -0.56
CA ARG A 91 -14.53 -28.07 0.75
C ARG A 91 -14.98 -26.60 0.72
N PRO A 92 -15.53 -26.05 1.82
CA PRO A 92 -15.90 -24.64 1.86
C PRO A 92 -14.66 -23.79 1.53
N MET A 93 -14.70 -23.10 0.40
CA MET A 93 -13.57 -22.33 -0.13
C MET A 93 -13.58 -20.95 0.53
N ILE A 94 -12.57 -20.67 1.36
CA ILE A 94 -12.42 -19.36 2.01
C ILE A 94 -11.97 -18.37 0.92
N VAL A 95 -12.80 -17.36 0.62
CA VAL A 95 -12.52 -16.35 -0.40
C VAL A 95 -12.03 -15.05 0.27
N PRO A 96 -10.98 -14.40 -0.25
CA PRO A 96 -10.47 -13.14 0.27
C PRO A 96 -11.54 -12.06 0.36
N ASP A 97 -11.53 -11.32 1.47
CA ASP A 97 -12.43 -10.22 1.72
C ASP A 97 -11.72 -9.07 2.46
N LEU A 98 -12.15 -7.83 2.20
CA LEU A 98 -11.53 -6.63 2.76
C LEU A 98 -11.67 -6.55 4.29
N ALA A 99 -12.75 -7.11 4.85
CA ALA A 99 -13.04 -7.07 6.28
C ALA A 99 -12.32 -8.17 7.09
N MET A 100 -11.60 -9.07 6.43
CA MET A 100 -10.79 -10.07 7.12
C MET A 100 -9.65 -9.40 7.88
N ASP A 101 -9.30 -9.95 9.04
CA ASP A 101 -8.03 -9.64 9.67
C ASP A 101 -6.86 -10.12 8.79
N ALA A 102 -5.68 -9.61 9.10
CA ALA A 102 -4.42 -9.89 8.42
C ALA A 102 -4.17 -11.37 8.12
N ALA A 103 -4.23 -12.21 9.16
CA ALA A 103 -3.87 -13.61 9.07
C ALA A 103 -4.91 -14.40 8.27
N THR A 104 -6.20 -14.18 8.57
CA THR A 104 -7.30 -14.81 7.83
C THR A 104 -7.29 -14.42 6.35
N PHE A 105 -6.95 -13.17 6.05
CA PHE A 105 -6.84 -12.69 4.67
C PHE A 105 -5.73 -13.41 3.90
N ALA A 106 -4.53 -13.50 4.48
CA ALA A 106 -3.39 -14.20 3.88
C ALA A 106 -3.73 -15.66 3.58
N ASP A 107 -4.32 -16.37 4.55
CA ASP A 107 -4.76 -17.76 4.39
C ASP A 107 -5.81 -17.91 3.27
N ALA A 108 -6.77 -16.99 3.19
CA ALA A 108 -7.80 -16.99 2.14
C ALA A 108 -7.21 -16.75 0.75
N VAL A 109 -6.24 -15.85 0.63
CA VAL A 109 -5.53 -15.58 -0.64
C VAL A 109 -4.73 -16.80 -1.04
N SER A 110 -3.93 -17.36 -0.13
CA SER A 110 -3.13 -18.56 -0.37
C SER A 110 -4.00 -19.74 -0.80
N ALA A 111 -5.13 -19.99 -0.12
CA ALA A 111 -6.10 -21.01 -0.53
C ALA A 111 -6.66 -20.77 -1.94
N THR A 112 -7.05 -19.52 -2.24
CA THR A 112 -7.60 -19.14 -3.56
C THR A 112 -6.58 -19.34 -4.69
N LEU A 113 -5.30 -19.04 -4.43
CA LEU A 113 -4.21 -19.24 -5.36
C LEU A 113 -3.95 -20.73 -5.59
N ASN A 114 -3.87 -21.52 -4.52
CA ASN A 114 -3.64 -22.97 -4.59
C ASN A 114 -4.78 -23.71 -5.31
N ASP A 115 -6.02 -23.24 -5.16
CA ASP A 115 -7.19 -23.76 -5.88
C ASP A 115 -7.27 -23.27 -7.34
N GLY A 116 -6.36 -22.38 -7.77
CA GLY A 116 -6.36 -21.81 -9.12
C GLY A 116 -7.58 -20.94 -9.43
N ASN A 117 -8.25 -20.40 -8.41
CA ASN A 117 -9.50 -19.65 -8.59
C ASN A 117 -9.26 -18.18 -8.95
N VAL A 118 -8.70 -17.97 -10.14
CA VAL A 118 -8.41 -16.65 -10.71
C VAL A 118 -9.64 -15.74 -10.78
N ARG A 119 -10.85 -16.32 -10.90
CA ARG A 119 -12.11 -15.54 -10.92
C ARG A 119 -12.40 -14.89 -9.57
N ALA A 120 -12.20 -15.62 -8.47
CA ALA A 120 -12.36 -15.08 -7.13
C ALA A 120 -11.35 -13.95 -6.89
N LEU A 121 -10.08 -14.16 -7.29
CA LEU A 121 -9.05 -13.14 -7.18
C LEU A 121 -9.38 -11.86 -7.96
N ARG A 122 -9.84 -11.99 -9.21
CA ARG A 122 -10.26 -10.82 -10.02
C ARG A 122 -11.44 -10.06 -9.41
N LYS A 123 -12.42 -10.76 -8.86
CA LYS A 123 -13.56 -10.14 -8.16
C LYS A 123 -13.07 -9.38 -6.92
N PHE A 124 -12.18 -9.99 -6.14
CA PHE A 124 -11.59 -9.36 -4.98
C PHE A 124 -10.80 -8.09 -5.36
N LEU A 125 -9.90 -8.17 -6.34
CA LEU A 125 -9.11 -7.03 -6.79
C LEU A 125 -10.00 -5.89 -7.32
N ALA A 126 -11.10 -6.20 -8.01
CA ALA A 126 -12.08 -5.20 -8.43
C ALA A 126 -12.78 -4.54 -7.25
N ALA A 127 -13.17 -5.31 -6.23
CA ALA A 127 -13.76 -4.78 -4.99
C ALA A 127 -12.76 -3.89 -4.23
N ALA A 128 -11.51 -4.32 -4.09
CA ALA A 128 -10.45 -3.54 -3.44
C ALA A 128 -10.16 -2.22 -4.18
N LYS A 129 -10.10 -2.23 -5.52
CA LYS A 129 -9.99 -1.00 -6.32
C LYS A 129 -11.16 -0.06 -6.08
N ASN A 130 -12.39 -0.56 -6.02
CA ASN A 130 -13.56 0.27 -5.74
C ASN A 130 -13.52 0.84 -4.33
N ALA A 131 -13.11 0.06 -3.33
CA ALA A 131 -12.93 0.53 -1.96
C ALA A 131 -11.88 1.64 -1.87
N TYR A 132 -10.78 1.53 -2.62
CA TYR A 132 -9.79 2.61 -2.74
C TYR A 132 -10.39 3.88 -3.35
N LEU A 133 -11.12 3.76 -4.47
CA LEU A 133 -11.69 4.92 -5.17
C LEU A 133 -12.81 5.62 -4.40
N GLN A 134 -13.54 4.89 -3.55
CA GLN A 134 -14.62 5.41 -2.71
C GLN A 134 -14.15 5.75 -1.28
N GLY A 135 -12.89 5.46 -0.93
CA GLY A 135 -12.36 5.72 0.40
C GLY A 135 -12.30 7.22 0.69
N GLU A 136 -13.00 7.64 1.74
CA GLU A 136 -13.05 9.04 2.17
C GLU A 136 -11.79 9.40 2.97
N THR A 137 -11.26 8.44 3.74
CA THR A 137 -10.07 8.63 4.57
C THR A 137 -8.80 8.04 3.94
N GLU A 138 -7.65 8.55 4.36
CA GLU A 138 -6.34 8.00 3.97
C GLU A 138 -6.16 6.56 4.45
N GLU A 139 -6.66 6.24 5.65
CA GLU A 139 -6.63 4.89 6.21
C GLU A 139 -7.41 3.89 5.35
N GLN A 140 -8.65 4.23 4.94
CA GLN A 140 -9.45 3.37 4.07
C GLN A 140 -8.76 3.09 2.72
N ARG A 141 -8.15 4.14 2.13
CA ARG A 141 -7.38 4.01 0.89
C ARG A 141 -6.12 3.17 1.10
N SER A 142 -5.40 3.38 2.21
CA SER A 142 -4.22 2.62 2.59
C SER A 142 -4.56 1.13 2.74
N THR A 143 -5.61 0.79 3.50
CA THR A 143 -6.06 -0.60 3.68
C THR A 143 -6.39 -1.27 2.36
N ALA A 144 -7.08 -0.57 1.44
CA ALA A 144 -7.38 -1.11 0.13
C ALA A 144 -6.11 -1.38 -0.71
N LEU A 145 -5.12 -0.47 -0.67
CA LEU A 145 -3.83 -0.67 -1.34
C LEU A 145 -3.04 -1.82 -0.71
N ASP A 146 -3.02 -1.91 0.61
CA ASP A 146 -2.35 -2.98 1.36
C ASP A 146 -2.93 -4.33 1.00
N ARG A 147 -4.26 -4.43 0.89
CA ARG A 147 -4.96 -5.65 0.47
C ARG A 147 -4.65 -6.06 -0.97
N ILE A 148 -4.52 -5.11 -1.90
CA ILE A 148 -4.11 -5.41 -3.28
C ILE A 148 -2.66 -5.90 -3.32
N ALA A 149 -1.77 -5.24 -2.57
CA ALA A 149 -0.35 -5.57 -2.54
C ALA A 149 -0.09 -6.90 -1.82
N ALA A 150 -0.83 -7.21 -0.75
CA ALA A 150 -0.77 -8.49 -0.05
C ALA A 150 -1.13 -9.65 -1.00
N VAL A 151 -2.10 -9.48 -1.91
CA VAL A 151 -2.37 -10.47 -2.97
C VAL A 151 -1.13 -10.72 -3.85
N ALA A 152 -0.42 -9.66 -4.25
CA ALA A 152 0.78 -9.80 -5.05
C ALA A 152 1.92 -10.48 -4.26
N VAL A 153 2.07 -10.15 -2.98
CA VAL A 153 3.08 -10.77 -2.10
C VAL A 153 2.80 -12.26 -1.90
N GLU A 154 1.56 -12.66 -1.63
CA GLU A 154 1.18 -14.07 -1.53
C GLU A 154 1.38 -14.82 -2.86
N ALA A 155 1.00 -14.20 -3.98
CA ALA A 155 1.23 -14.78 -5.31
C ALA A 155 2.74 -14.95 -5.61
N VAL A 156 3.59 -14.03 -5.15
CA VAL A 156 5.05 -14.20 -5.17
C VAL A 156 5.47 -15.40 -4.34
N ILE A 157 5.02 -15.51 -3.08
CA ILE A 157 5.45 -16.60 -2.19
C ILE A 157 5.08 -17.98 -2.77
N VAL A 158 3.90 -18.10 -3.38
CA VAL A 158 3.44 -19.36 -4.01
C VAL A 158 4.05 -19.57 -5.42
N GLY A 159 4.64 -18.54 -6.02
CA GLY A 159 5.23 -18.61 -7.37
C GLY A 159 4.21 -18.51 -8.52
N ASP A 160 3.03 -17.93 -8.28
CA ASP A 160 2.00 -17.69 -9.31
C ASP A 160 2.19 -16.30 -9.98
N ILE A 161 3.08 -16.26 -10.98
CA ILE A 161 3.39 -15.03 -11.74
C ILE A 161 2.16 -14.43 -12.43
N ALA A 162 1.18 -15.25 -12.84
CA ALA A 162 -0.03 -14.75 -13.48
C ALA A 162 -0.89 -13.93 -12.49
N SER A 163 -0.98 -14.39 -11.24
CA SER A 163 -1.67 -13.67 -10.17
C SER A 163 -0.90 -12.43 -9.70
N VAL A 164 0.44 -12.48 -9.66
CA VAL A 164 1.27 -11.27 -9.47
C VAL A 164 0.90 -10.23 -10.53
N LYS A 165 0.86 -10.60 -11.81
CA LYS A 165 0.48 -9.70 -12.89
C LYS A 165 -0.90 -9.08 -12.67
N LEU A 166 -1.90 -9.85 -12.26
CA LEU A 166 -3.25 -9.33 -12.01
C LEU A 166 -3.29 -8.27 -10.91
N ALA A 167 -2.57 -8.50 -9.81
CA ALA A 167 -2.49 -7.53 -8.71
C ALA A 167 -1.68 -6.29 -9.09
N MET A 168 -0.57 -6.45 -9.83
CA MET A 168 0.20 -5.32 -10.35
C MET A 168 -0.59 -4.49 -11.38
N ASP A 169 -1.39 -5.14 -12.24
CA ASP A 169 -2.32 -4.45 -13.14
C ASP A 169 -3.37 -3.66 -12.36
N ALA A 170 -3.85 -4.17 -11.21
CA ALA A 170 -4.77 -3.43 -10.34
C ALA A 170 -4.13 -2.15 -9.78
N LEU A 171 -2.89 -2.23 -9.27
CA LEU A 171 -2.13 -1.07 -8.80
C LEU A 171 -1.81 -0.07 -9.92
N SER A 172 -1.39 -0.54 -11.10
CA SER A 172 -1.10 0.29 -12.27
C SER A 172 -2.33 1.09 -12.70
N ASN A 173 -3.50 0.44 -12.76
CA ASN A 173 -4.75 1.12 -13.10
C ASN A 173 -5.11 2.24 -12.11
N LEU A 174 -4.88 2.02 -10.81
CA LEU A 174 -5.11 3.06 -9.80
C LEU A 174 -4.11 4.21 -9.97
N TYR A 175 -2.85 3.88 -10.24
CA TYR A 175 -1.78 4.84 -10.48
C TYR A 175 -2.08 5.75 -11.68
N GLU A 176 -2.44 5.14 -12.82
CA GLU A 176 -2.76 5.83 -14.07
C GLU A 176 -4.04 6.67 -13.98
N GLY A 177 -5.02 6.26 -13.15
CA GLY A 177 -6.23 7.03 -12.91
C GLY A 177 -5.97 8.47 -12.43
N TYR A 178 -4.88 8.67 -11.68
CA TYR A 178 -4.46 10.00 -11.23
C TYR A 178 -3.76 10.86 -12.30
N LEU A 179 -3.27 10.25 -13.39
CA LEU A 179 -2.75 11.00 -14.54
C LEU A 179 -3.91 11.64 -15.33
N LEU A 180 -5.03 10.95 -15.43
CA LEU A 180 -6.19 11.37 -16.23
C LEU A 180 -7.10 12.36 -15.50
N THR A 181 -7.14 12.35 -14.17
CA THR A 181 -8.00 13.26 -13.40
C THR A 181 -7.28 13.84 -12.17
N PRO A 182 -6.30 14.75 -12.37
CA PRO A 182 -5.51 15.31 -11.27
C PRO A 182 -6.35 16.06 -10.23
N GLY A 183 -7.51 16.60 -10.63
CA GLY A 183 -8.40 17.41 -9.79
C GLY A 183 -9.43 16.65 -8.94
N ARG A 184 -9.51 15.31 -9.00
CA ARG A 184 -10.50 14.52 -8.23
C ARG A 184 -10.20 14.40 -6.73
N ILE A 185 -9.15 15.09 -6.26
CA ILE A 185 -8.58 14.90 -4.93
C ILE A 185 -8.99 16.07 -4.03
N GLN A 186 -10.24 16.04 -3.56
CA GLN A 186 -10.66 16.92 -2.47
C GLN A 186 -10.08 16.37 -1.16
N GLY A 187 -8.99 16.99 -0.68
CA GLY A 187 -8.43 16.71 0.64
C GLY A 187 -6.90 16.63 0.63
N LYS A 188 -6.22 17.76 0.87
CA LYS A 188 -4.81 18.01 1.25
C LYS A 188 -3.63 17.22 0.67
N GLN A 189 -3.78 16.05 0.07
CA GLN A 189 -2.70 15.27 -0.52
C GLN A 189 -2.98 15.12 -2.03
N GLY A 190 -2.16 15.76 -2.88
CA GLY A 190 -2.33 15.74 -4.34
C GLY A 190 -2.08 14.36 -4.97
N ALA A 191 -2.11 14.30 -6.31
CA ALA A 191 -1.88 13.07 -7.08
C ALA A 191 -0.54 12.40 -6.71
N GLN A 192 0.47 13.21 -6.41
CA GLN A 192 1.82 12.80 -6.04
C GLN A 192 1.87 11.93 -4.79
N ALA A 193 1.07 12.26 -3.78
CA ALA A 193 1.02 11.47 -2.54
C ALA A 193 0.35 10.11 -2.75
N ASN A 194 -0.67 10.05 -3.61
CA ASN A 194 -1.31 8.79 -3.98
C ASN A 194 -0.36 7.91 -4.82
N TRP A 195 0.38 8.50 -5.77
CA TRP A 195 1.44 7.78 -6.50
C TRP A 195 2.51 7.23 -5.56
N LEU A 196 2.94 8.02 -4.58
CA LEU A 196 3.91 7.58 -3.58
C LEU A 196 3.37 6.43 -2.73
N ALA A 197 2.13 6.53 -2.26
CA ALA A 197 1.48 5.47 -1.47
C ALA A 197 1.40 4.16 -2.24
N ILE A 198 1.07 4.20 -3.54
CA ILE A 198 1.06 3.03 -4.42
C ILE A 198 2.48 2.47 -4.58
N ILE A 199 3.48 3.29 -4.90
CA ILE A 199 4.85 2.81 -5.14
C ILE A 199 5.49 2.23 -3.88
N GLN A 200 5.16 2.69 -2.67
CA GLN A 200 5.61 2.01 -1.44
C GLN A 200 5.16 0.53 -1.40
N ARG A 201 3.95 0.22 -1.88
CA ARG A 201 3.46 -1.16 -2.00
C ARG A 201 4.16 -1.92 -3.11
N VAL A 202 4.45 -1.26 -4.23
CA VAL A 202 5.27 -1.83 -5.31
C VAL A 202 6.66 -2.23 -4.81
N MET A 203 7.28 -1.39 -3.97
CA MET A 203 8.55 -1.71 -3.31
C MET A 203 8.44 -2.92 -2.39
N ALA A 204 7.34 -3.05 -1.63
CA ALA A 204 7.08 -4.22 -0.81
C ALA A 204 6.97 -5.51 -1.64
N VAL A 205 6.20 -5.50 -2.73
CA VAL A 205 6.07 -6.65 -3.65
C VAL A 205 7.39 -7.02 -4.30
N GLY A 206 8.15 -6.03 -4.78
CA GLY A 206 9.46 -6.25 -5.38
C GLY A 206 10.49 -6.82 -4.41
N ALA A 207 10.51 -6.32 -3.16
CA ALA A 207 11.34 -6.85 -2.10
C ALA A 207 10.97 -8.31 -1.77
N ALA A 208 9.67 -8.63 -1.69
CA ALA A 208 9.21 -10.00 -1.53
C ALA A 208 9.66 -10.91 -2.69
N ALA A 209 9.58 -10.42 -3.94
CA ALA A 209 10.01 -11.19 -5.11
C ALA A 209 11.51 -11.52 -5.07
N VAL A 210 12.35 -10.55 -4.71
CA VAL A 210 13.80 -10.76 -4.55
C VAL A 210 14.11 -11.79 -3.47
N ARG A 211 13.47 -11.64 -2.30
CA ARG A 211 13.71 -12.51 -1.13
C ARG A 211 13.23 -13.95 -1.35
N ASN A 212 12.13 -14.13 -2.08
CA ASN A 212 11.58 -15.45 -2.42
C ASN A 212 12.13 -16.03 -3.74
N GLY A 213 13.12 -15.38 -4.36
CA GLY A 213 13.76 -15.86 -5.58
C GLY A 213 12.87 -15.85 -6.83
N GLN A 214 11.75 -15.12 -6.80
CA GLN A 214 10.79 -15.01 -7.90
C GLN A 214 11.20 -13.91 -8.88
N TYR A 215 12.38 -14.04 -9.46
CA TYR A 215 12.96 -12.98 -10.28
C TYR A 215 12.18 -12.72 -11.58
N GLU A 216 11.46 -13.72 -12.09
CA GLU A 216 10.58 -13.59 -13.27
C GLU A 216 9.45 -12.57 -13.06
N ALA A 217 9.09 -12.27 -11.81
CA ALA A 217 8.09 -11.24 -11.51
C ALA A 217 8.61 -9.80 -11.75
N LEU A 218 9.94 -9.59 -11.73
CA LEU A 218 10.55 -8.25 -11.73
C LEU A 218 10.18 -7.42 -12.97
N PRO A 219 10.25 -7.92 -14.21
CA PRO A 219 9.76 -7.20 -15.38
C PRO A 219 8.32 -6.69 -15.25
N THR A 220 7.41 -7.54 -14.74
CA THR A 220 5.99 -7.20 -14.56
C THR A 220 5.76 -6.12 -13.50
N ILE A 221 6.62 -6.10 -12.46
CA ILE A 221 6.57 -5.12 -11.37
C ILE A 221 7.18 -3.78 -11.82
N VAL A 222 8.26 -3.81 -12.60
CA VAL A 222 9.11 -2.64 -12.88
C VAL A 222 8.75 -1.92 -14.18
N LEU A 223 8.58 -2.65 -15.28
CA LEU A 223 8.52 -2.10 -16.64
C LEU A 223 7.10 -1.60 -16.99
N ARG A 224 6.62 -0.65 -16.20
CA ARG A 224 5.34 0.06 -16.38
C ARG A 224 5.63 1.48 -16.86
N SER A 225 5.54 1.73 -18.16
CA SER A 225 5.90 3.04 -18.72
C SER A 225 4.82 4.08 -18.43
N ILE A 226 5.25 5.30 -18.08
CA ILE A 226 4.39 6.45 -17.80
C ILE A 226 4.84 7.62 -18.67
N GLY A 227 3.94 8.19 -19.48
CA GLY A 227 4.23 9.34 -20.34
C GLY A 227 3.82 9.07 -21.79
N ASP A 228 4.38 9.85 -22.71
CA ASP A 228 4.09 9.77 -24.15
C ASP A 228 5.35 9.54 -24.97
N SER A 229 5.24 9.63 -26.31
CA SER A 229 6.37 9.42 -27.21
C SER A 229 7.46 10.51 -27.15
N VAL A 230 7.21 11.62 -26.46
CA VAL A 230 8.16 12.76 -26.35
C VAL A 230 8.87 12.72 -25.01
N TYR A 231 8.16 12.40 -23.94
CA TYR A 231 8.72 12.26 -22.61
C TYR A 231 8.03 11.12 -21.87
N SER A 232 8.78 10.02 -21.69
CA SER A 232 8.30 8.87 -20.94
C SER A 232 9.31 8.45 -19.87
N TYR A 233 8.77 7.93 -18.78
CA TYR A 233 9.49 7.12 -17.83
C TYR A 233 9.29 5.66 -18.22
N ARG A 234 10.38 4.89 -18.27
CA ARG A 234 10.31 3.44 -18.51
C ARG A 234 9.69 2.69 -17.33
N SER A 235 9.88 3.23 -16.12
CA SER A 235 9.34 2.70 -14.87
C SER A 235 8.52 3.75 -14.12
N TRP A 236 7.30 3.38 -13.75
CA TRP A 236 6.42 4.12 -12.84
C TRP A 236 7.03 4.38 -11.45
N ILE A 237 8.01 3.56 -11.01
CA ILE A 237 8.76 3.79 -9.78
C ILE A 237 9.55 5.10 -9.93
N ARG A 238 10.25 5.27 -11.06
CA ARG A 238 11.01 6.49 -11.35
C ARG A 238 10.11 7.72 -11.52
N HIS A 239 8.96 7.58 -12.17
CA HIS A 239 7.97 8.65 -12.24
C HIS A 239 7.52 9.08 -10.83
N ALA A 240 7.12 8.14 -9.97
CA ALA A 240 6.66 8.44 -8.63
C ALA A 240 7.73 9.10 -7.76
N ILE A 241 8.98 8.62 -7.81
CA ILE A 241 10.10 9.24 -7.06
C ILE A 241 10.29 10.69 -7.51
N THR A 242 10.26 10.95 -8.82
CA THR A 242 10.38 12.32 -9.36
C THR A 242 9.26 13.22 -8.84
N GLU A 243 8.02 12.77 -8.95
CA GLU A 243 6.86 13.57 -8.58
C GLU A 243 6.74 13.76 -7.06
N ALA A 244 7.09 12.74 -6.28
CA ALA A 244 7.19 12.85 -4.82
C ALA A 244 8.28 13.83 -4.39
N SER A 245 9.45 13.82 -5.05
CA SER A 245 10.53 14.78 -4.80
C SER A 245 10.09 16.21 -5.14
N ARG A 246 9.48 16.43 -6.31
CA ARG A 246 8.94 17.74 -6.73
C ARG A 246 7.88 18.27 -5.78
N ALA A 247 7.06 17.38 -5.21
CA ALA A 247 6.04 17.72 -4.22
C ALA A 247 6.59 17.86 -2.79
N GLY A 248 7.90 17.64 -2.56
CA GLY A 248 8.50 17.72 -1.23
C GLY A 248 7.99 16.65 -0.27
N LEU A 249 7.60 15.47 -0.77
CA LEU A 249 7.05 14.37 0.02
C LEU A 249 8.12 13.40 0.54
N LEU A 250 9.33 13.46 -0.01
CA LEU A 250 10.46 12.63 0.37
C LEU A 250 11.21 13.28 1.56
N VAL A 251 10.57 13.40 2.73
CA VAL A 251 11.10 14.07 3.92
C VAL A 251 11.18 13.08 5.09
N ARG A 252 12.27 13.11 5.87
CA ARG A 252 12.39 12.32 7.11
C ARG A 252 11.60 12.99 8.23
N SER A 253 11.05 12.20 9.15
CA SER A 253 10.34 12.68 10.34
C SER A 253 11.24 13.33 11.39
N ASP A 254 12.56 13.36 11.20
CA ASP A 254 13.57 13.79 12.18
C ASP A 254 14.21 15.16 11.86
N GLU A 255 13.53 16.02 11.09
CA GLU A 255 13.93 17.43 10.79
C GLU A 255 15.32 17.61 10.16
N THR A 256 16.02 16.54 9.78
CA THR A 256 17.21 16.65 8.94
C THR A 256 16.80 16.90 7.50
N GLU A 257 17.23 18.03 6.91
CA GLU A 257 16.93 18.46 5.53
C GLU A 257 17.40 17.49 4.42
N LYS A 258 17.91 16.30 4.79
CA LYS A 258 18.31 15.25 3.85
C LYS A 258 17.18 14.24 3.71
N GLY A 259 16.49 14.34 2.57
CA GLY A 259 15.18 13.75 2.32
C GLY A 259 15.02 12.27 2.65
N GLY A 260 13.81 11.92 3.14
CA GLY A 260 13.40 10.55 3.37
C GLY A 260 13.34 9.82 2.03
N ASN A 261 14.23 8.86 1.81
CA ASN A 261 14.23 8.10 0.57
C ASN A 261 13.06 7.11 0.54
N LEU A 262 12.68 6.69 -0.67
CA LEU A 262 11.57 5.76 -0.90
C LEU A 262 11.71 4.45 -0.08
N ILE A 263 12.95 3.98 0.10
CA ILE A 263 13.23 2.76 0.87
C ILE A 263 12.89 2.95 2.35
N ALA A 264 13.24 4.08 2.99
CA ALA A 264 12.91 4.34 4.39
C ALA A 264 11.39 4.36 4.62
N MET A 265 10.64 4.99 3.70
CA MET A 265 9.18 5.03 3.77
C MET A 265 8.58 3.62 3.58
N SER A 266 9.09 2.86 2.62
CA SER A 266 8.65 1.48 2.36
C SER A 266 9.00 0.54 3.52
N ALA A 267 10.16 0.74 4.15
CA ALA A 267 10.58 0.03 5.35
C ALA A 267 9.65 0.32 6.54
N ALA A 268 9.24 1.58 6.72
CA ALA A 268 8.25 1.94 7.73
C ALA A 268 6.90 1.26 7.47
N LEU A 269 6.43 1.27 6.22
CA LEU A 269 5.21 0.54 5.82
C LEU A 269 5.31 -0.96 6.15
N LEU A 270 6.39 -1.62 5.76
CA LEU A 270 6.58 -3.05 6.04
C LEU A 270 6.62 -3.35 7.55
N ARG A 271 7.17 -2.47 8.38
CA ARG A 271 7.14 -2.66 9.84
C ARG A 271 5.73 -2.69 10.38
N HIS A 272 4.88 -1.77 9.94
CA HIS A 272 3.52 -1.59 10.47
C HIS A 272 2.44 -2.44 9.78
N THR A 273 2.74 -3.03 8.62
CA THR A 273 1.78 -3.84 7.87
C THR A 273 2.32 -5.25 7.63
N PRO A 274 2.12 -6.19 8.60
CA PRO A 274 2.57 -7.59 8.47
C PRO A 274 2.08 -8.29 7.20
N ASP A 275 0.92 -7.91 6.68
CA ASP A 275 0.26 -8.49 5.51
C ASP A 275 1.08 -8.33 4.22
N LEU A 276 2.04 -7.40 4.21
CA LEU A 276 2.95 -7.15 3.09
C LEU A 276 4.26 -7.94 3.22
N ARG A 277 4.40 -8.75 4.27
CA ARG A 277 5.56 -9.60 4.57
C ARG A 277 5.15 -10.88 5.33
N PRO A 278 4.15 -11.64 4.87
CA PRO A 278 3.69 -12.84 5.55
C PRO A 278 4.78 -13.94 5.60
N ASP A 279 5.79 -13.84 4.73
CA ASP A 279 7.00 -14.68 4.72
C ASP A 279 8.03 -14.31 5.79
N MET A 280 7.81 -13.24 6.57
CA MET A 280 8.76 -12.74 7.56
C MET A 280 8.12 -12.35 8.90
N GLN A 281 8.70 -12.87 9.98
CA GLN A 281 8.46 -12.36 11.33
C GLN A 281 9.51 -11.29 11.65
N ILE A 282 9.07 -10.12 12.13
CA ILE A 282 9.97 -9.12 12.70
C ILE A 282 10.03 -9.40 14.20
N ALA A 283 11.13 -9.94 14.69
CA ALA A 283 11.41 -9.98 16.12
C ALA A 283 11.73 -8.56 16.63
N ASP A 284 11.35 -8.27 17.88
CA ASP A 284 11.63 -7.00 18.57
C ASP A 284 13.12 -6.80 18.93
N ASP A 285 13.99 -7.72 18.51
CA ASP A 285 15.44 -7.72 18.81
C ASP A 285 16.29 -6.88 17.84
N GLY A 286 15.68 -6.30 16.80
CA GLY A 286 16.34 -5.41 15.84
C GLY A 286 17.03 -6.11 14.66
N GLU A 287 17.39 -7.40 14.76
CA GLU A 287 18.04 -8.15 13.68
C GLU A 287 17.07 -8.45 12.53
N SER A 288 15.83 -8.80 12.84
CA SER A 288 14.79 -9.03 11.82
C SER A 288 14.41 -7.74 11.07
N GLY A 289 14.72 -6.58 11.66
CA GLY A 289 14.61 -5.26 11.05
C GLY A 289 15.52 -5.06 9.83
N GLU A 290 16.59 -5.86 9.72
CA GLU A 290 17.61 -5.74 8.67
C GLU A 290 17.27 -6.54 7.41
N ALA A 291 16.60 -7.69 7.56
CA ALA A 291 16.39 -8.61 6.44
C ALA A 291 15.44 -8.08 5.35
N PHE A 292 14.34 -7.40 5.73
CA PHE A 292 13.48 -6.78 4.71
C PHE A 292 14.12 -5.52 4.12
N LEU A 293 14.97 -4.83 4.90
CA LEU A 293 15.72 -3.67 4.41
C LEU A 293 16.75 -4.09 3.34
N ASP A 294 17.40 -5.23 3.51
CA ASP A 294 18.28 -5.81 2.49
C ASP A 294 17.51 -6.11 1.21
N SER A 295 16.36 -6.79 1.31
CA SER A 295 15.55 -7.10 0.13
C SER A 295 14.99 -5.84 -0.56
N LEU A 296 14.67 -4.77 0.19
CA LEU A 296 14.30 -3.48 -0.38
C LEU A 296 15.47 -2.84 -1.13
N CYS A 297 16.67 -2.85 -0.56
CA CYS A 297 17.86 -2.31 -1.23
C CYS A 297 18.22 -3.11 -2.49
N GLN A 298 18.14 -4.44 -2.41
CA GLN A 298 18.39 -5.34 -3.54
C GLN A 298 17.37 -5.13 -4.65
N PHE A 299 16.09 -5.05 -4.33
CA PHE A 299 15.05 -4.73 -5.31
C PHE A 299 15.27 -3.34 -5.91
N ASP A 300 15.59 -2.34 -5.10
CA ASP A 300 15.86 -0.99 -5.56
C ASP A 300 16.98 -0.93 -6.61
N PHE A 301 18.06 -1.64 -6.32
CA PHE A 301 19.18 -1.78 -7.23
C PHE A 301 18.80 -2.51 -8.53
N LEU A 302 18.09 -3.63 -8.43
CA LEU A 302 17.70 -4.44 -9.59
C LEU A 302 16.70 -3.72 -10.50
N TRP A 303 15.71 -3.00 -9.96
CA TRP A 303 14.78 -2.25 -10.80
C TRP A 303 15.49 -1.11 -11.54
N CYS A 304 16.47 -0.46 -10.91
CA CYS A 304 17.28 0.57 -11.58
C CYS A 304 18.03 -0.01 -12.77
N CYS A 305 18.72 -1.14 -12.58
CA CYS A 305 19.46 -1.83 -13.64
C CYS A 305 18.50 -2.27 -14.76
N LEU A 306 17.38 -2.90 -14.40
CA LEU A 306 16.39 -3.39 -15.37
C LEU A 306 15.78 -2.25 -16.18
N SER A 307 15.38 -1.16 -15.52
CA SER A 307 14.79 0.01 -16.18
C SER A 307 15.77 0.65 -17.16
N LEU A 308 17.04 0.80 -16.77
CA LEU A 308 18.10 1.35 -17.61
C LEU A 308 18.46 0.41 -18.78
N ALA A 309 18.67 -0.88 -18.52
CA ALA A 309 19.02 -1.87 -19.55
C ALA A 309 17.91 -2.03 -20.60
N SER A 310 16.66 -1.85 -20.18
CA SER A 310 15.47 -1.90 -21.04
C SER A 310 15.17 -0.58 -21.74
N ASN A 311 15.92 0.49 -21.46
CA ASN A 311 15.69 1.78 -22.08
C ASN A 311 16.27 1.80 -23.49
N GLU A 312 15.44 2.19 -24.46
CA GLU A 312 15.85 2.33 -25.85
C GLU A 312 16.30 3.77 -26.16
N ASP A 313 15.89 4.74 -25.35
CA ASP A 313 16.22 6.15 -25.50
C ASP A 313 17.52 6.53 -24.79
N ALA A 314 18.34 7.36 -25.44
CA ALA A 314 19.67 7.75 -24.97
C ALA A 314 19.69 8.67 -23.72
N SER A 315 18.54 9.08 -23.18
CA SER A 315 18.49 9.92 -21.97
C SER A 315 18.55 9.06 -20.71
N SER A 316 19.76 8.85 -20.17
CA SER A 316 19.98 7.94 -19.04
C SER A 316 19.42 8.43 -17.69
N SER A 317 19.28 9.75 -17.48
CA SER A 317 18.91 10.33 -16.17
C SER A 317 17.42 10.22 -15.82
N ALA A 318 16.55 10.01 -16.81
CA ALA A 318 15.12 9.79 -16.61
C ALA A 318 14.76 8.31 -16.37
N ALA A 319 15.71 7.39 -16.56
CA ALA A 319 15.42 5.95 -16.56
C ALA A 319 15.40 5.34 -15.15
N TYR A 320 16.18 5.86 -14.20
CA TYR A 320 16.35 5.26 -12.86
C TYR A 320 16.80 6.27 -11.80
N TYR A 321 16.74 5.87 -10.52
CA TYR A 321 17.30 6.62 -9.39
C TYR A 321 17.59 5.65 -8.22
N PRO A 322 18.86 5.35 -7.90
CA PRO A 322 19.23 4.33 -6.90
C PRO A 322 19.04 4.87 -5.48
N SER A 323 17.84 4.72 -4.93
CA SER A 323 17.52 5.11 -3.55
C SER A 323 18.33 4.31 -2.52
N CYS A 324 18.79 3.10 -2.88
CA CYS A 324 19.65 2.25 -2.07
C CYS A 324 20.99 2.91 -1.71
N ALA A 325 21.43 3.92 -2.46
CA ALA A 325 22.65 4.68 -2.20
C ALA A 325 22.70 5.34 -0.80
N ALA A 326 21.56 5.53 -0.16
CA ALA A 326 21.49 6.05 1.22
C ALA A 326 21.86 5.02 2.29
N TYR A 327 22.02 3.75 1.93
CA TYR A 327 22.38 2.65 2.83
C TYR A 327 23.77 2.11 2.53
N HIS A 328 24.28 1.21 3.37
CA HIS A 328 25.55 0.55 3.12
C HIS A 328 25.49 -0.35 1.88
N GLN A 329 26.53 -0.27 1.04
CA GLN A 329 26.63 -1.03 -0.21
C GLN A 329 26.49 -2.55 0.00
N TYR A 330 26.94 -3.11 1.13
CA TYR A 330 26.85 -4.55 1.38
C TYR A 330 25.42 -5.10 1.26
N ARG A 331 24.40 -4.26 1.46
CA ARG A 331 22.99 -4.65 1.37
C ARG A 331 22.58 -5.04 -0.05
N ILE A 332 23.25 -4.52 -1.08
CA ILE A 332 22.99 -4.88 -2.48
C ILE A 332 23.92 -5.98 -3.01
N THR A 333 24.99 -6.32 -2.30
CA THR A 333 25.98 -7.32 -2.73
C THR A 333 25.35 -8.67 -3.09
N PRO A 334 24.33 -9.19 -2.37
CA PRO A 334 23.66 -10.43 -2.79
C PRO A 334 22.98 -10.33 -4.17
N ALA A 335 22.39 -9.18 -4.51
CA ALA A 335 21.78 -8.95 -5.83
C ALA A 335 22.85 -8.86 -6.93
N LEU A 336 23.99 -8.22 -6.64
CA LEU A 336 25.12 -8.20 -7.58
C LEU A 336 25.66 -9.62 -7.80
N HIS A 337 25.88 -10.39 -6.74
CA HIS A 337 26.35 -11.78 -6.83
C HIS A 337 25.36 -12.69 -7.56
N LEU A 338 24.06 -12.46 -7.38
CA LEU A 338 23.00 -13.16 -8.11
C LEU A 338 23.17 -12.94 -9.62
N VAL A 339 23.20 -11.67 -10.04
CA VAL A 339 23.35 -11.31 -11.44
C VAL A 339 24.68 -11.77 -11.98
N GLU A 340 25.75 -11.72 -11.21
CA GLU A 340 27.09 -12.14 -11.61
C GLU A 340 27.19 -13.65 -11.86
N ASN A 341 26.62 -14.47 -10.97
CA ASN A 341 26.88 -15.91 -10.92
C ASN A 341 25.73 -16.80 -11.40
N LYS A 342 24.51 -16.27 -11.57
CA LYS A 342 23.32 -17.07 -11.94
C LYS A 342 22.73 -16.65 -13.30
N PRO A 343 23.15 -17.29 -14.41
CA PRO A 343 22.62 -17.00 -15.74
C PRO A 343 21.09 -17.09 -15.85
N GLU A 344 20.49 -18.06 -15.17
CA GLU A 344 19.05 -18.26 -15.11
C GLU A 344 18.31 -17.09 -14.45
N ALA A 345 18.83 -16.57 -13.33
CA ALA A 345 18.27 -15.41 -12.67
C ALA A 345 18.42 -14.16 -13.55
N ARG A 346 19.58 -13.99 -14.21
CA ARG A 346 19.75 -12.91 -15.19
C ARG A 346 18.70 -12.98 -16.31
N ALA A 347 18.48 -14.15 -16.89
CA ALA A 347 17.49 -14.32 -17.96
C ALA A 347 16.06 -14.03 -17.47
N GLN A 348 15.71 -14.43 -16.24
CA GLN A 348 14.42 -14.11 -15.63
C GLN A 348 14.21 -12.61 -15.41
N ILE A 349 15.26 -11.89 -14.98
CA ILE A 349 15.19 -10.45 -14.68
C ILE A 349 15.16 -9.62 -15.97
N PHE A 350 16.05 -9.92 -16.90
CA PHE A 350 16.35 -9.05 -18.04
C PHE A 350 15.79 -9.58 -19.38
N GLY A 351 15.22 -10.79 -19.41
CA GLY A 351 14.69 -11.39 -20.64
C GLY A 351 15.76 -11.48 -21.73
N ASP A 352 15.40 -11.00 -22.93
CA ASP A 352 16.25 -11.07 -24.13
C ASP A 352 17.25 -9.90 -24.25
N ILE A 353 17.42 -9.07 -23.21
CA ILE A 353 18.37 -7.98 -23.23
C ILE A 353 19.79 -8.55 -23.32
N SER A 354 20.60 -8.01 -24.24
CA SER A 354 21.99 -8.44 -24.45
C SER A 354 22.80 -8.33 -23.16
N SER A 355 23.70 -9.29 -22.92
CA SER A 355 24.65 -9.26 -21.80
C SER A 355 25.42 -7.94 -21.70
N GLN A 356 25.73 -7.34 -22.84
CA GLN A 356 26.38 -6.03 -22.95
C GLN A 356 25.59 -4.93 -22.22
N LYS A 357 24.34 -4.70 -22.66
CA LYS A 357 23.45 -3.70 -22.05
C LYS A 357 23.20 -3.95 -20.57
N ILE A 358 23.05 -5.22 -20.17
CA ILE A 358 22.88 -5.58 -18.75
C ILE A 358 24.13 -5.17 -17.96
N ALA A 359 25.31 -5.57 -18.40
CA ALA A 359 26.56 -5.24 -17.73
C ALA A 359 26.81 -3.73 -17.64
N ASP A 360 26.61 -3.00 -18.74
CA ASP A 360 26.76 -1.54 -18.76
C ASP A 360 25.77 -0.87 -17.80
N SER A 361 24.51 -1.33 -17.76
CA SER A 361 23.51 -0.77 -16.85
C SER A 361 23.87 -0.94 -15.37
N ILE A 362 24.44 -2.09 -15.01
CA ILE A 362 24.87 -2.40 -13.63
C ILE A 362 25.98 -1.43 -13.22
N LEU A 363 26.96 -1.24 -14.10
CA LEU A 363 28.08 -0.34 -13.83
C LEU A 363 27.64 1.12 -13.71
N GLU A 364 26.74 1.57 -14.59
CA GLU A 364 26.21 2.94 -14.54
C GLU A 364 25.38 3.18 -13.27
N VAL A 365 24.58 2.20 -12.84
CA VAL A 365 23.83 2.27 -11.58
C VAL A 365 24.76 2.29 -10.37
N ILE A 366 25.85 1.50 -10.36
CA ILE A 366 26.84 1.50 -9.27
C ILE A 366 27.57 2.84 -9.18
N GLU A 367 28.04 3.40 -10.29
CA GLU A 367 28.71 4.70 -10.28
C GLU A 367 27.76 5.83 -9.86
N MET A 368 26.51 5.80 -10.32
CA MET A 368 25.49 6.74 -9.86
C MET A 368 25.23 6.59 -8.35
N ALA A 369 25.05 5.36 -7.86
CA ALA A 369 24.81 5.10 -6.44
C ALA A 369 26.00 5.56 -5.58
N LYS A 370 27.23 5.37 -6.05
CA LYS A 370 28.43 5.92 -5.42
C LYS A 370 28.40 7.43 -5.38
N GLY A 371 28.10 8.11 -6.48
CA GLY A 371 27.94 9.57 -6.49
C GLY A 371 26.89 10.05 -5.47
N GLN A 372 25.75 9.36 -5.42
CA GLN A 372 24.66 9.68 -4.50
C GLN A 372 24.96 9.35 -3.03
N SER A 373 25.77 8.33 -2.73
CA SER A 373 26.04 7.94 -1.34
C SER A 373 26.69 9.07 -0.53
N TRP A 374 27.53 9.89 -1.19
CA TRP A 374 28.14 11.08 -0.58
C TRP A 374 27.11 12.07 -0.06
N ASN A 375 25.98 12.24 -0.77
CA ASN A 375 24.90 13.12 -0.34
C ASN A 375 24.28 12.65 1.00
N TYR A 376 24.28 11.34 1.22
CA TYR A 376 23.80 10.68 2.43
C TYR A 376 24.88 10.44 3.49
N GLY A 377 26.13 10.90 3.26
CA GLY A 377 27.25 10.68 4.18
C GLY A 377 27.79 9.24 4.20
N GLY A 378 27.42 8.43 3.20
CA GLY A 378 27.91 7.06 3.03
C GLY A 378 29.07 6.98 2.03
N TRP A 379 29.78 5.86 2.06
CA TRP A 379 30.86 5.53 1.13
C TRP A 379 30.54 4.22 0.41
N TRP A 380 30.30 4.30 -0.89
CA TRP A 380 30.17 3.14 -1.77
C TRP A 380 31.44 2.96 -2.60
N GLY A 381 31.83 1.70 -2.75
CA GLY A 381 32.81 1.28 -3.72
C GLY A 381 32.30 1.41 -5.14
N GLY A 382 33.17 1.90 -6.03
CA GLY A 382 32.83 2.06 -7.44
C GLY A 382 33.05 0.78 -8.24
N ARG A 383 32.96 0.90 -9.56
CA ARG A 383 33.24 -0.15 -10.54
C ARG A 383 34.57 -0.88 -10.31
N ARG A 384 35.60 -0.16 -9.88
CA ARG A 384 36.95 -0.71 -9.63
C ARG A 384 36.99 -1.72 -8.48
N GLU A 385 35.95 -1.74 -7.64
CA GLU A 385 35.82 -2.62 -6.49
C GLU A 385 34.89 -3.82 -6.77
N ILE A 386 34.31 -3.87 -7.97
CA ILE A 386 33.65 -5.08 -8.50
C ILE A 386 34.74 -6.02 -9.01
N ASP A 387 34.56 -7.33 -8.84
CA ASP A 387 35.50 -8.34 -9.33
C ASP A 387 35.94 -8.05 -10.79
N PRO A 388 37.22 -7.71 -11.03
CA PRO A 388 37.73 -7.38 -12.35
C PRO A 388 37.59 -8.52 -13.37
N ALA A 389 37.48 -9.76 -12.91
CA ALA A 389 37.29 -10.95 -13.75
C ALA A 389 35.82 -11.39 -13.87
N GLY A 390 34.90 -10.68 -13.23
CA GLY A 390 33.48 -11.01 -13.24
C GLY A 390 32.83 -10.95 -14.63
N TRP A 391 31.79 -11.75 -14.86
CA TRP A 391 30.78 -11.61 -15.91
C TRP A 391 30.41 -10.15 -16.20
N THR A 392 30.10 -9.34 -15.18
CA THR A 392 29.74 -7.93 -15.39
C THR A 392 30.87 -7.17 -16.07
N MET A 393 32.11 -7.28 -15.56
CA MET A 393 33.27 -6.60 -16.15
C MET A 393 33.64 -7.15 -17.54
N ARG A 394 33.54 -8.47 -17.75
CA ARG A 394 33.82 -9.14 -19.03
C ARG A 394 32.85 -8.76 -20.15
N ASN A 395 31.63 -8.39 -19.81
CA ASN A 395 30.59 -8.05 -20.76
C ASN A 395 30.32 -6.55 -20.83
N ALA A 396 31.09 -5.68 -20.16
CA ALA A 396 30.91 -4.24 -20.22
C ALA A 396 31.79 -3.59 -21.31
N THR A 397 31.28 -2.54 -21.95
CA THR A 397 31.99 -1.76 -22.99
C THR A 397 32.23 -0.33 -22.58
N ILE A 398 31.57 0.13 -21.51
CA ILE A 398 32.03 1.29 -20.78
C ILE A 398 33.47 0.96 -20.35
N GLU A 399 34.51 1.50 -20.96
CA GLU A 399 35.88 1.48 -20.42
C GLU A 399 36.10 2.75 -19.60
N ASP A 400 37.14 2.76 -18.76
CA ASP A 400 37.52 3.86 -17.86
C ASP A 400 37.70 5.17 -18.66
N SER A 401 36.61 5.90 -18.95
CA SER A 401 36.66 7.31 -19.30
C SER A 401 37.01 8.10 -18.05
N ALA A 402 38.23 7.87 -17.57
CA ALA A 402 38.95 8.77 -16.71
C ALA A 402 39.08 10.12 -17.45
N ASN A 403 38.77 11.19 -16.72
CA ASN A 403 38.90 12.62 -17.07
C ASN A 403 37.77 13.22 -17.93
N ARG A 404 36.83 13.86 -17.24
CA ARG A 404 36.16 15.17 -17.48
C ARG A 404 34.95 15.19 -16.52
N PHE A 405 34.92 15.93 -15.41
CA PHE A 405 35.29 17.32 -15.17
C PHE A 405 35.95 17.52 -13.80
#